data_AF-A0A5A7ZCE0-F1
#
_entry.id   AF-A0A5A7ZCE0-F1
#
_cell.length_a   1.000
_cell.length_b   1.000
_cell.length_c   1.000
_cell.angle_alpha   90.00
_cell.angle_beta   90.00
_cell.angle_gamma   90.00
#
_symmetry.space_group_name_H-M   'P 1'
#
loop_
_entity.id
_entity.type
_entity.pdbx_description
1 polymer ?
#
loop_
_entity_poly.entity_id
_entity_poly.type
_entity_poly.pdbx_seq_one_letter_code
_entity_poly.pdbx_strand_id
1 'polypeptide(L)'
;MLNKLQKFRQDLKKKGKGFTLVELIVVIIIIAIIAAVAIPAITSFQDNARKSRIQSEHRELVSAIQSYIGAQDDPSDVKNITIEKLAPYISKNATKNSTKIEDALAKNGTEAAHVINGTTLTSTFKPSGGGDNKVWTYDWSANGVNQN
;
A
#
# COMPACT_ATOMS: atom_id res chain seq x y z
N MET A 1 -45.94 41.11 31.38
CA MET A 1 -44.77 40.22 31.10
C MET A 1 -44.81 39.54 29.73
N LEU A 2 -45.96 39.49 29.03
CA LEU A 2 -46.09 38.84 27.71
C LEU A 2 -45.34 39.52 26.54
N ASN A 3 -45.18 40.85 26.55
CA ASN A 3 -44.47 41.56 25.47
C ASN A 3 -42.98 41.22 25.35
N LYS A 4 -42.30 40.82 26.45
CA LYS A 4 -40.88 40.41 26.40
C LYS A 4 -40.69 39.06 25.72
N LEU A 5 -41.64 38.13 25.92
CA LEU A 5 -41.61 36.80 25.29
C LEU A 5 -41.93 36.86 23.80
N GLN A 6 -42.84 37.74 23.38
CA GLN A 6 -43.13 37.95 21.96
C GLN A 6 -41.94 38.57 21.21
N LYS A 7 -41.25 39.53 21.83
CA LYS A 7 -40.05 40.17 21.25
C LYS A 7 -38.91 39.15 21.07
N PHE A 8 -38.70 38.27 22.05
CA PHE A 8 -37.70 37.20 21.97
C PHE A 8 -37.98 36.20 20.83
N ARG A 9 -39.25 35.81 20.61
CA ARG A 9 -39.63 34.95 19.47
C ARG A 9 -39.44 35.64 18.12
N GLN A 10 -39.64 36.95 18.06
CA GLN A 10 -39.45 37.74 16.84
C GLN A 10 -37.97 37.92 16.49
N ASP A 11 -37.11 38.06 17.50
CA ASP A 11 -35.65 38.16 17.31
C ASP A 11 -35.03 36.82 16.87
N LEU A 12 -35.55 35.68 17.34
CA LEU A 12 -35.14 34.35 16.87
C LEU A 12 -35.50 34.12 15.39
N LYS A 13 -36.67 34.60 14.93
CA LYS A 13 -37.08 34.50 13.52
C LYS A 13 -36.25 35.37 12.57
N LYS A 14 -35.68 36.49 13.06
CA LYS A 14 -34.85 37.40 12.26
C LYS A 14 -33.39 36.97 12.14
N LYS A 15 -32.92 36.03 12.98
CA LYS A 15 -31.52 35.54 12.97
C LYS A 15 -31.29 34.28 12.12
N GLY A 16 -32.34 33.71 11.52
CA GLY A 16 -32.19 32.60 10.58
C GLY A 16 -31.77 33.09 9.20
N LYS A 17 -30.50 33.50 9.03
CA LYS A 17 -29.91 33.61 7.69
C LYS A 17 -29.73 32.18 7.17
N GLY A 18 -30.63 31.74 6.30
CA GLY A 18 -30.51 30.46 5.62
C GLY A 18 -29.30 30.44 4.70
N PHE A 19 -28.66 29.28 4.59
CA PHE A 19 -27.59 29.02 3.63
C PHE A 19 -28.15 29.10 2.21
N THR A 20 -27.51 29.87 1.33
CA THR A 20 -27.98 30.04 -0.04
C THR A 20 -27.48 28.90 -0.93
N LEU A 21 -28.27 28.52 -1.94
CA LEU A 21 -27.83 27.53 -2.93
C LEU A 21 -26.59 28.00 -3.70
N VAL A 22 -26.44 29.31 -3.90
CA VAL A 22 -25.29 29.90 -4.59
C VAL A 22 -24.00 29.70 -3.78
N GLU A 23 -24.04 29.89 -2.45
CA GLU A 23 -22.91 29.61 -1.56
C GLU A 23 -22.50 28.14 -1.62
N LEU A 24 -23.46 27.21 -1.71
CA LEU A 24 -23.17 25.79 -1.88
C LEU A 24 -22.47 25.49 -3.21
N ILE A 25 -23.00 26.07 -4.29
CA ILE A 25 -22.53 25.79 -5.66
C ILE A 25 -21.09 26.27 -5.85
N VAL A 26 -20.73 27.45 -5.34
CA VAL A 26 -19.36 27.95 -5.45
C VAL A 26 -18.38 27.03 -4.70
N VAL A 27 -18.76 26.52 -3.52
CA VAL A 27 -17.90 25.63 -2.72
C VAL A 27 -17.65 24.30 -3.43
N ILE A 28 -18.69 23.67 -3.98
CA ILE A 28 -18.51 22.40 -4.71
C ILE A 28 -17.67 22.57 -5.97
N ILE A 29 -17.77 23.72 -6.66
CA ILE A 29 -16.94 24.03 -7.84
C ILE A 29 -15.47 24.13 -7.44
N ILE A 30 -15.15 24.85 -6.36
CA ILE A 30 -13.77 24.97 -5.88
C ILE A 30 -13.22 23.60 -5.45
N ILE A 31 -14.00 22.80 -4.73
CA ILE A 31 -13.61 21.44 -4.33
C ILE A 31 -13.37 20.55 -5.56
N ALA A 32 -14.21 20.66 -6.60
CA ALA A 32 -14.07 19.87 -7.83
C ALA A 32 -12.75 20.19 -8.56
N ILE A 33 -12.38 21.48 -8.66
CA ILE A 33 -11.12 21.90 -9.28
C ILE A 33 -9.92 21.35 -8.50
N ILE A 34 -9.94 21.47 -7.16
CA ILE A 34 -8.86 20.95 -6.31
C ILE A 34 -8.77 19.42 -6.43
N ALA A 35 -9.90 18.72 -6.38
CA ALA A 35 -9.96 17.27 -6.48
C ALA A 35 -9.40 16.76 -7.82
N ALA A 36 -9.68 17.45 -8.93
CA ALA A 36 -9.20 17.08 -10.26
C ALA A 36 -7.66 17.02 -10.36
N VAL A 37 -6.95 17.92 -9.66
CA VAL A 37 -5.47 17.93 -9.65
C VAL A 37 -4.91 17.08 -8.51
N ALA A 38 -5.56 17.09 -7.34
CA ALA A 38 -5.06 16.41 -6.15
C ALA A 38 -5.12 14.88 -6.26
N ILE A 39 -6.20 14.32 -6.80
CA ILE A 39 -6.40 12.86 -6.89
C ILE A 39 -5.28 12.18 -7.70
N PRO A 40 -4.97 12.56 -8.95
CA PRO A 40 -3.92 11.90 -9.73
C PRO A 40 -2.53 12.08 -9.10
N ALA A 41 -2.25 13.24 -8.52
CA ALA A 41 -0.98 13.50 -7.84
C ALA A 41 -0.82 12.54 -6.64
N ILE A 42 -1.83 12.44 -5.78
CA ILE A 42 -1.82 11.57 -4.60
C ILE A 42 -1.67 10.09 -5.02
N THR A 43 -2.39 9.64 -6.04
CA THR A 43 -2.26 8.27 -6.56
C THR A 43 -0.84 7.97 -7.03
N SER A 44 -0.21 8.91 -7.75
CA SER A 44 1.18 8.74 -8.22
C SER A 44 2.19 8.66 -7.08
N PHE A 45 2.01 9.46 -6.02
CA PHE A 45 2.87 9.41 -4.84
C PHE A 45 2.72 8.09 -4.08
N GLN A 46 1.49 7.61 -3.90
CA GLN A 46 1.23 6.31 -3.28
C GLN A 46 1.84 5.17 -4.08
N ASP A 47 1.71 5.20 -5.41
CA ASP A 47 2.28 4.20 -6.32
C ASP A 47 3.81 4.19 -6.25
N ASN A 48 4.46 5.36 -6.23
CA ASN A 48 5.92 5.45 -6.06
C ASN A 48 6.38 4.91 -4.70
N ALA A 49 5.65 5.21 -3.62
CA ALA A 49 5.95 4.67 -2.29
C ALA A 49 5.77 3.14 -2.25
N ARG A 50 4.70 2.61 -2.85
CA ARG A 50 4.44 1.17 -2.97
C ARG A 50 5.51 0.46 -3.80
N LYS A 51 5.92 1.05 -4.92
CA LYS A 51 7.00 0.56 -5.77
C LYS A 51 8.33 0.49 -5.01
N SER A 52 8.69 1.56 -4.30
CA SER A 52 9.90 1.62 -3.46
C SER A 52 9.88 0.58 -2.35
N ARG A 53 8.70 0.40 -1.71
CA ARG A 53 8.47 -0.62 -0.68
C ARG A 53 8.68 -2.03 -1.24
N ILE A 54 8.02 -2.41 -2.34
CA ILE A 54 8.17 -3.72 -3.00
C ILE A 54 9.62 -3.96 -3.41
N GLN A 55 10.30 -2.96 -3.95
CA GLN A 55 11.70 -3.10 -4.36
C GLN A 55 12.62 -3.33 -3.14
N SER A 56 12.36 -2.67 -2.02
CA SER A 56 13.15 -2.83 -0.80
C SER A 56 12.91 -4.20 -0.16
N GLU A 57 11.65 -4.63 -0.10
CA GLU A 57 11.25 -5.96 0.37
C GLU A 57 11.80 -7.06 -0.54
N HIS A 58 11.86 -6.85 -1.86
CA HIS A 58 12.49 -7.79 -2.77
C HIS A 58 13.96 -8.01 -2.41
N ARG A 59 14.73 -6.93 -2.18
CA ARG A 59 16.13 -7.06 -1.78
C ARG A 59 16.28 -7.75 -0.43
N GLU A 60 15.41 -7.44 0.53
CA GLU A 60 15.40 -8.10 1.84
C GLU A 60 15.12 -9.61 1.70
N LEU A 61 14.13 -9.99 0.89
CA LEU A 61 13.81 -11.39 0.61
C LEU A 61 14.95 -12.11 -0.13
N VAL A 62 15.64 -11.45 -1.05
CA VAL A 62 16.85 -12.02 -1.71
C VAL A 62 17.94 -12.30 -0.69
N SER A 63 18.25 -11.35 0.19
CA SER A 63 19.23 -11.54 1.26
C SER A 63 18.81 -12.65 2.23
N ALA A 64 17.51 -12.75 2.53
CA ALA A 64 16.96 -13.81 3.36
C ALA A 64 17.09 -15.18 2.71
N ILE A 65 16.80 -15.29 1.41
CA ILE A 65 16.99 -16.53 0.63
C ILE A 65 18.46 -16.95 0.69
N GLN A 66 19.40 -16.03 0.44
CA GLN A 66 20.83 -16.34 0.49
C GLN A 66 21.28 -16.79 1.88
N SER A 67 20.76 -16.14 2.93
CA SER A 67 21.05 -16.50 4.32
C SER A 67 20.46 -17.86 4.69
N TYR A 68 19.24 -18.16 4.25
CA TYR A 68 18.59 -19.45 4.45
C TYR A 68 19.37 -20.57 3.77
N ILE A 69 19.77 -20.38 2.50
CA ILE A 69 20.59 -21.34 1.75
C ILE A 69 21.93 -21.56 2.43
N GLY A 70 22.61 -20.50 2.87
CA GLY A 70 23.90 -20.61 3.56
C GLY A 70 23.84 -21.25 4.94
N ALA A 71 22.67 -21.28 5.57
CA ALA A 71 22.44 -21.95 6.86
C ALA A 71 22.03 -23.42 6.71
N GLN A 72 21.74 -23.89 5.49
CA GLN A 72 21.25 -25.23 5.23
C GLN A 72 22.40 -26.19 4.91
N ASP A 73 22.46 -27.32 5.64
CA ASP A 73 23.51 -28.33 5.44
C ASP A 73 23.28 -29.21 4.18
N ASP A 74 22.03 -29.32 3.70
CA ASP A 74 21.65 -30.07 2.49
C ASP A 74 21.37 -29.13 1.29
N PRO A 75 22.20 -29.17 0.23
CA PRO A 75 22.00 -28.38 -0.99
C PRO A 75 20.70 -28.71 -1.75
N SER A 76 20.05 -29.83 -1.45
CA SER A 76 18.84 -30.30 -2.15
C SER A 76 17.58 -29.56 -1.71
N ASP A 77 17.57 -28.97 -0.51
CA ASP A 77 16.41 -28.29 0.08
C ASP A 77 16.22 -26.83 -0.42
N VAL A 78 17.17 -26.34 -1.24
CA VAL A 78 17.09 -25.04 -1.91
C VAL A 78 15.88 -24.91 -2.84
N LYS A 79 15.25 -26.01 -3.26
CA LYS A 79 14.10 -25.97 -4.17
C LYS A 79 12.75 -25.72 -3.47
N ASN A 80 12.68 -25.85 -2.15
CA ASN A 80 11.45 -25.77 -1.37
C ASN A 80 11.45 -24.60 -0.38
N ILE A 81 11.95 -23.44 -0.81
CA ILE A 81 11.90 -22.21 -0.02
C ILE A 81 10.50 -21.62 -0.12
N THR A 82 9.90 -21.27 1.01
CA THR A 82 8.64 -20.52 1.09
C THR A 82 8.88 -19.22 1.84
N ILE A 83 8.03 -18.22 1.64
CA ILE A 83 8.15 -16.94 2.36
C ILE A 83 8.06 -17.16 3.88
N GLU A 84 7.27 -18.13 4.32
CA GLU A 84 7.17 -18.52 5.74
C GLU A 84 8.50 -19.02 6.32
N LYS A 85 9.26 -19.83 5.58
CA LYS A 85 10.61 -20.29 5.99
C LYS A 85 11.61 -19.14 6.08
N LEU A 86 11.38 -18.04 5.37
CA LEU A 86 12.25 -16.86 5.39
C LEU A 86 11.96 -15.92 6.57
N ALA A 87 10.87 -16.12 7.31
CA ALA A 87 10.48 -15.25 8.42
C ALA A 87 11.59 -14.98 9.45
N PRO A 88 12.46 -15.95 9.83
CA PRO A 88 13.56 -15.69 10.77
C PRO A 88 14.69 -14.82 10.20
N TYR A 89 14.76 -14.69 8.87
CA TYR A 89 15.85 -14.03 8.15
C TYR A 89 15.48 -12.63 7.63
N ILE A 90 14.26 -12.18 7.91
CA ILE A 90 13.78 -10.84 7.57
C ILE A 90 13.48 -10.05 8.85
N SER A 91 13.74 -8.75 8.83
CA SER A 91 13.52 -7.89 10.01
C SER A 91 12.03 -7.62 10.25
N LYS A 92 11.19 -8.00 9.30
CA LYS A 92 9.76 -7.73 9.31
C LYS A 92 9.02 -8.76 10.14
N ASN A 93 8.08 -8.29 10.96
CA ASN A 93 7.24 -9.16 11.79
C ASN A 93 5.85 -9.31 11.19
N ALA A 94 5.23 -10.46 11.41
CA ALA A 94 3.83 -10.67 11.07
C ALA A 94 2.95 -9.62 11.75
N THR A 95 1.97 -9.08 11.04
CA THR A 95 1.06 -8.05 11.56
C THR A 95 0.30 -8.55 12.79
N LYS A 96 -0.07 -7.68 13.74
CA LYS A 96 -0.74 -8.03 15.01
C LYS A 96 -1.97 -8.95 14.89
N ASN A 97 -2.57 -9.08 13.71
CA ASN A 97 -3.76 -9.88 13.41
C ASN A 97 -3.50 -11.11 12.52
N SER A 98 -2.25 -11.44 12.18
CA SER A 98 -1.93 -12.63 11.40
C SER A 98 -0.58 -13.20 11.81
N THR A 99 -0.48 -14.53 11.88
CA THR A 99 0.77 -15.24 12.19
C THR A 99 1.66 -15.40 10.96
N LYS A 100 1.14 -15.11 9.76
CA LYS A 100 1.87 -15.28 8.49
C LYS A 100 2.60 -14.01 8.10
N ILE A 101 3.88 -14.17 7.79
CA ILE A 101 4.74 -13.07 7.37
C ILE A 101 4.32 -12.45 6.02
N GLU A 102 3.66 -13.23 5.17
CA GLU A 102 3.10 -12.81 3.88
C GLU A 102 2.12 -11.64 4.01
N ASP A 103 1.43 -11.54 5.15
CA ASP A 103 0.49 -10.45 5.41
C ASP A 103 1.16 -9.12 5.74
N ALA A 104 2.38 -9.17 6.26
CA ALA A 104 3.18 -7.98 6.51
C ALA A 104 3.88 -7.47 5.23
N LEU A 105 4.06 -8.33 4.22
CA LEU A 105 4.66 -7.97 2.95
C LEU A 105 3.71 -7.10 2.09
N ALA A 106 4.28 -6.42 1.10
CA ALA A 106 3.53 -5.59 0.19
C ALA A 106 2.52 -6.42 -0.62
N LYS A 107 1.38 -5.78 -0.95
CA LYS A 107 0.28 -6.37 -1.71
C LYS A 107 -0.13 -5.50 -2.89
N ASN A 108 -0.66 -6.12 -3.93
CA ASN A 108 -1.33 -5.48 -5.06
C ASN A 108 -2.84 -5.64 -4.90
N GLY A 109 -3.45 -4.75 -4.11
CA GLY A 109 -4.83 -4.94 -3.67
C GLY A 109 -4.91 -6.13 -2.71
N THR A 110 -5.61 -7.19 -3.13
CA THR A 110 -5.74 -8.43 -2.37
C THR A 110 -4.66 -9.47 -2.68
N GLU A 111 -3.89 -9.29 -3.76
CA GLU A 111 -2.86 -10.24 -4.19
C GLU A 111 -1.52 -9.95 -3.52
N ALA A 112 -0.74 -11.01 -3.24
CA ALA A 112 0.63 -10.85 -2.76
C ALA A 112 1.51 -10.18 -3.83
N ALA A 113 2.34 -9.22 -3.44
CA ALA A 113 3.31 -8.64 -4.38
C ALA A 113 4.55 -9.51 -4.57
N HIS A 114 4.80 -10.47 -3.67
CA HIS A 114 5.97 -11.34 -3.67
C HIS A 114 5.50 -12.79 -3.74
N VAL A 115 5.99 -13.53 -4.73
CA VAL A 115 5.66 -14.93 -4.94
C VAL A 115 6.95 -15.71 -5.19
N ILE A 116 7.12 -16.80 -4.46
CA ILE A 116 8.16 -17.79 -4.73
C ILE A 116 7.53 -18.95 -5.50
N ASN A 117 8.12 -19.30 -6.63
CA ASN A 117 7.76 -20.49 -7.38
C ASN A 117 9.03 -21.28 -7.72
N GLY A 118 9.16 -22.47 -7.16
CA GLY A 118 10.38 -23.27 -7.23
C GLY A 118 11.58 -22.48 -6.71
N THR A 119 12.52 -22.18 -7.60
CA THR A 119 13.77 -21.45 -7.29
C THR A 119 13.73 -19.98 -7.67
N THR A 120 12.56 -19.43 -8.00
CA THR A 120 12.45 -18.04 -8.46
C THR A 120 11.55 -17.23 -7.53
N LEU A 121 12.09 -16.13 -7.02
CA LEU A 121 11.35 -15.08 -6.34
C LEU A 121 10.94 -14.05 -7.38
N THR A 122 9.64 -13.85 -7.53
CA THR A 122 9.06 -12.80 -8.38
C THR A 122 8.36 -11.77 -7.52
N SER A 123 8.81 -10.52 -7.60
CA SER A 123 8.17 -9.36 -6.98
C SER A 123 7.52 -8.51 -8.06
N THR A 124 6.22 -8.29 -7.98
CA THR A 124 5.46 -7.51 -8.96
C THR A 124 4.85 -6.28 -8.31
N PHE A 125 5.04 -5.12 -8.92
CA PHE A 125 4.31 -3.89 -8.63
C PHE A 125 3.28 -3.66 -9.73
N LYS A 126 2.01 -3.52 -9.35
CA LYS A 126 0.90 -3.14 -10.23
C LYS A 126 0.45 -1.70 -9.90
N PRO A 127 0.58 -0.72 -10.82
CA PRO A 127 0.17 0.66 -10.57
C PRO A 127 -1.35 0.77 -10.42
N SER A 128 -1.81 1.70 -9.58
CA SER A 128 -3.22 1.85 -9.24
C SER A 128 -4.02 2.55 -10.35
N GLY A 129 -3.37 3.40 -11.14
CA GLY A 129 -3.99 4.18 -12.22
C GLY A 129 -4.04 3.49 -13.59
N GLY A 130 -3.69 2.20 -13.67
CA GLY A 130 -3.45 1.52 -14.94
C GLY A 130 -2.06 1.85 -15.51
N GLY A 131 -1.41 0.87 -16.12
CA GLY A 131 -0.04 0.98 -16.62
C GLY A 131 0.69 -0.34 -16.50
N ASP A 132 1.90 -0.39 -17.05
CA ASP A 132 2.68 -1.63 -17.07
C ASP A 132 3.16 -2.04 -15.68
N ASN A 133 3.10 -3.34 -15.43
CA ASN A 133 3.62 -3.91 -14.20
C ASN A 133 5.15 -3.79 -14.18
N LYS A 134 5.72 -3.41 -13.04
CA LYS A 134 7.15 -3.54 -12.82
C LYS A 134 7.42 -4.85 -12.10
N VAL A 135 8.24 -5.70 -12.70
CA VAL A 135 8.60 -7.01 -12.16
C VAL A 135 10.08 -7.05 -11.84
N TRP A 136 10.42 -7.63 -10.69
CA TRP A 136 11.78 -8.01 -10.31
C TRP A 136 11.82 -9.50 -10.05
N THR A 137 12.81 -10.17 -10.62
CA THR A 137 12.98 -11.62 -10.51
C THR A 137 14.35 -11.94 -9.96
N TYR A 138 14.41 -12.89 -9.03
CA TYR A 138 15.64 -13.47 -8.54
C TYR A 138 15.54 -14.99 -8.60
N ASP A 139 16.41 -15.62 -9.38
CA ASP A 139 16.52 -17.08 -9.48
C ASP A 139 17.79 -17.53 -8.76
N TRP A 140 17.64 -18.46 -7.81
CA TRP A 140 18.76 -19.03 -7.06
C TRP A 140 19.06 -20.48 -7.45
N SER A 141 18.42 -21.03 -8.49
CA SER A 141 18.74 -22.38 -9.00
C SER A 141 20.18 -22.50 -9.49
N ALA A 142 20.69 -21.42 -10.08
CA ALA A 142 22.08 -21.26 -10.44
C ALA A 142 22.76 -20.45 -9.34
N ASN A 143 23.54 -21.11 -8.48
CA ASN A 143 24.38 -20.46 -7.46
C ASN A 143 24.96 -19.12 -7.96
N GLY A 144 24.40 -18.00 -7.48
CA GLY A 144 25.07 -16.69 -7.46
C GLY A 144 25.43 -16.03 -8.79
N VAL A 145 24.59 -16.06 -9.84
CA VAL A 145 24.84 -15.22 -11.03
C VAL A 145 23.80 -14.12 -11.16
N ASN A 146 24.18 -12.91 -10.73
CA ASN A 146 23.50 -11.66 -11.07
C ASN A 146 23.24 -11.60 -12.57
N GLN A 147 21.96 -11.66 -12.97
CA GLN A 147 21.52 -11.25 -14.29
C GLN A 147 21.29 -9.73 -14.19
N ASN A 148 22.30 -8.96 -14.59
CA ASN A 148 22.23 -7.51 -14.75
C ASN A 148 21.09 -7.11 -15.71
#